data_AF-A0A949X5Q1-F1
#
_entry.id   AF-A0A949X5Q1-F1
#
_cell.length_a   1.000
_cell.length_b   1.000
_cell.length_c   1.000
_cell.angle_alpha   90.00
_cell.angle_beta   90.00
_cell.angle_gamma   90.00
#
_symmetry.space_group_name_H-M   'P 1'
#
loop_
_entity.id
_entity.type
_entity.pdbx_description
1 polymer ?
#
loop_
_entity_poly.entity_id
_entity_poly.type
_entity_poly.pdbx_seq_one_letter_code
_entity_poly.pdbx_strand_id
1 'polypeptide(L)'
;MARRQGRGSSRSQHRNRTAPSGIPCVREIAARSQASVACHVALAFAAAILICFSGNLWAQASIDDVHLAPRVEPSKGGGTENVDASLKTHTKPVKVDVNLVLVPVTITDPMNRLVTGLDKENFTVYENKEPQEVRTFSSEDAPVSIGVIFDMSGSMSSKIERAREAVIEFFKTANPQDEFFLIAFADKPEEVSDFTSSVEDIQSKLVYTVPKGRTALLDAIYLGVSKMHQAKFQKKALLIISDGGDNHSRY
;
A
#
# COMPACT_ATOMS: atom_id res chain seq x y z
N MET A 1 34.32 47.81 65.47
CA MET A 1 34.95 46.67 66.17
C MET A 1 35.55 45.74 65.12
N ALA A 2 36.82 45.95 64.76
CA ALA A 2 38.01 45.14 65.12
C ALA A 2 38.16 43.90 64.19
N ARG A 3 39.00 43.92 63.14
CA ARG A 3 40.46 43.58 63.08
C ARG A 3 40.72 42.11 63.51
N ARG A 4 41.56 41.26 62.89
CA ARG A 4 42.70 41.39 61.95
C ARG A 4 43.23 39.97 61.57
N GLN A 5 43.77 39.84 60.35
CA GLN A 5 45.08 39.26 59.91
C GLN A 5 45.68 37.94 60.47
N GLY A 6 46.39 37.25 59.55
CA GLY A 6 47.70 36.59 59.77
C GLY A 6 47.73 35.12 59.32
N ARG A 7 48.39 34.63 58.26
CA ARG A 7 49.77 34.77 57.70
C ARG A 7 50.83 33.91 58.43
N GLY A 8 51.49 33.02 57.67
CA GLY A 8 52.82 32.42 57.96
C GLY A 8 52.79 31.01 58.56
N SER A 9 53.31 29.94 57.95
CA SER A 9 54.71 29.62 57.59
C SER A 9 55.40 28.70 58.63
N SER A 10 55.73 27.47 58.24
CA SER A 10 56.90 26.63 58.62
C SER A 10 56.60 25.19 58.18
N ARG A 11 57.28 24.52 57.23
CA ARG A 11 58.71 24.23 57.00
C ARG A 11 59.32 23.24 58.00
N SER A 12 59.30 21.95 57.64
CA SER A 12 60.37 20.94 57.89
C SER A 12 59.99 19.65 57.15
N GLN A 13 60.49 19.38 55.94
CA GLN A 13 61.72 18.60 55.68
C GLN A 13 61.92 17.41 56.64
N HIS A 14 61.71 16.18 56.15
CA HIS A 14 62.83 15.28 55.87
C HIS A 14 62.43 13.99 55.11
N ARG A 15 63.16 13.75 54.00
CA ARG A 15 63.68 12.46 53.48
C ARG A 15 62.64 11.39 53.06
N ASN A 16 62.70 10.74 51.89
CA ASN A 16 63.85 10.43 51.04
C ASN A 16 63.40 9.97 49.63
N ARG A 17 64.09 10.50 48.60
CA ARG A 17 64.66 9.78 47.41
C ARG A 17 63.72 8.97 46.50
N THR A 18 63.31 9.51 45.34
CA THR A 18 64.00 9.58 44.01
C THR A 18 63.63 8.43 43.07
N ALA A 19 62.88 8.76 42.02
CA ALA A 19 62.98 8.14 40.70
C ALA A 19 62.79 9.25 39.64
N PRO A 20 63.71 9.43 38.68
CA PRO A 20 63.62 10.45 37.64
C PRO A 20 63.11 9.91 36.30
N SER A 21 62.74 10.86 35.45
CA SER A 21 62.85 10.85 33.98
C SER A 21 62.06 9.80 33.18
N GLY A 22 60.99 10.30 32.55
CA GLY A 22 60.82 10.29 31.09
C GLY A 22 60.94 8.95 30.37
N ILE A 23 59.78 8.36 30.04
CA ILE A 23 59.66 7.40 28.95
C ILE A 23 58.67 7.96 27.93
N PRO A 24 59.05 8.07 26.65
CA PRO A 24 58.20 8.61 25.60
C PRO A 24 57.15 7.59 25.16
N CYS A 25 56.01 8.15 24.77
CA CYS A 25 55.09 7.69 23.73
C CYS A 25 55.57 6.45 22.93
N VAL A 26 55.02 5.28 23.24
CA VAL A 26 55.05 4.11 22.34
C VAL A 26 53.69 4.05 21.65
N ARG A 27 53.55 4.86 20.60
CA ARG A 27 52.43 4.81 19.66
C ARG A 27 52.98 4.67 18.25
N GLU A 28 53.69 3.57 17.99
CA GLU A 28 54.08 3.14 16.65
C GLU A 28 54.63 1.72 16.75
N ILE A 29 54.51 0.93 15.68
CA ILE A 29 54.85 -0.51 15.58
C ILE A 29 53.71 -1.48 15.99
N ALA A 30 52.52 -1.26 15.43
CA ALA A 30 51.56 -2.35 15.18
C ALA A 30 50.71 -2.13 13.91
N ALA A 31 51.13 -1.24 13.01
CA ALA A 31 50.34 -0.80 11.85
C ALA A 31 51.04 -1.01 10.49
N ARG A 32 51.99 -1.94 10.38
CA ARG A 32 52.67 -2.26 9.11
C ARG A 32 52.52 -3.69 8.60
N SER A 33 51.92 -4.60 9.37
CA SER A 33 51.65 -5.98 8.93
C SER A 33 50.20 -6.21 8.46
N GLN A 34 49.23 -5.42 8.94
CA GLN A 34 47.82 -5.59 8.57
C GLN A 34 47.44 -4.94 7.23
N ALA A 35 48.19 -3.94 6.76
CA ALA A 35 47.89 -3.24 5.50
C ALA A 35 48.14 -4.11 4.26
N SER A 36 49.15 -5.00 4.29
CA SER A 36 49.45 -5.90 3.15
C SER A 36 48.44 -7.03 3.02
N VAL A 37 47.95 -7.55 4.16
CA VAL A 37 46.93 -8.62 4.18
C VAL A 37 45.56 -8.07 3.82
N ALA A 38 45.20 -6.88 4.33
CA ALA A 38 43.94 -6.22 3.99
C ALA A 38 43.86 -5.85 2.49
N CYS A 39 44.98 -5.43 1.89
CA CYS A 39 45.04 -5.13 0.46
C CYS A 39 44.90 -6.39 -0.41
N HIS A 40 45.51 -7.52 -0.03
CA HIS A 40 45.36 -8.78 -0.77
C HIS A 40 43.97 -9.41 -0.61
N VAL A 41 43.35 -9.31 0.57
CA VAL A 41 41.97 -9.78 0.78
C VAL A 41 40.97 -8.91 0.01
N ALA A 42 41.18 -7.59 -0.05
CA ALA A 42 40.34 -6.70 -0.84
C ALA A 42 40.49 -6.92 -2.35
N LEU A 43 41.71 -7.17 -2.85
CA LEU A 43 41.95 -7.48 -4.27
C LEU A 43 41.34 -8.84 -4.66
N ALA A 44 41.39 -9.83 -3.76
CA ALA A 44 40.79 -11.15 -3.99
C ALA A 44 39.25 -11.09 -4.01
N PHE A 45 38.63 -10.27 -3.15
CA PHE A 45 37.19 -10.03 -3.18
C PHE A 45 36.74 -9.26 -4.44
N ALA A 46 37.52 -8.27 -4.89
CA ALA A 46 37.23 -7.55 -6.13
C ALA A 46 37.35 -8.45 -7.37
N ALA A 47 38.34 -9.36 -7.40
CA ALA A 47 38.49 -10.34 -8.48
C ALA A 47 37.38 -11.40 -8.46
N ALA A 48 36.92 -11.85 -7.28
CA ALA A 48 35.79 -12.77 -7.16
C ALA A 48 34.46 -12.15 -7.63
N ILE A 49 34.24 -10.86 -7.36
CA ILE A 49 33.07 -10.12 -7.87
C ILE A 49 33.15 -10.00 -9.40
N LEU A 50 34.32 -9.72 -9.98
CA LEU A 50 34.51 -9.65 -11.44
C LEU A 50 34.33 -11.00 -12.17
N ILE A 51 34.68 -12.12 -11.51
CA ILE A 51 34.46 -13.48 -12.05
C ILE A 51 32.99 -13.90 -11.92
N CYS A 52 32.27 -13.47 -10.88
CA CYS A 52 30.83 -13.71 -10.76
C CYS A 52 29.97 -12.84 -11.69
N PHE A 53 30.47 -11.66 -12.11
CA PHE A 53 29.76 -10.79 -13.08
C PHE A 53 30.00 -11.15 -14.55
N SER A 54 31.00 -11.97 -14.88
CA SER A 54 31.28 -12.39 -16.26
C SER A 54 30.62 -13.72 -16.68
N GLY A 55 29.94 -14.40 -15.74
CA GLY A 55 29.29 -15.70 -15.97
C GLY A 55 27.81 -15.66 -16.36
N ASN A 56 27.16 -14.50 -16.41
CA ASN A 56 25.75 -14.36 -16.84
C ASN A 56 25.62 -13.55 -18.13
N LEU A 57 26.51 -13.82 -19.10
CA LEU A 57 26.26 -13.46 -20.48
C LEU A 57 25.96 -14.77 -21.20
N TRP A 58 24.66 -14.99 -21.46
CA TRP A 58 24.00 -15.91 -22.41
C TRP A 58 22.68 -16.40 -21.80
N ALA A 59 21.77 -15.47 -21.54
CA ALA A 59 20.34 -15.75 -21.41
C ALA A 59 19.53 -14.45 -21.53
N GLN A 60 19.81 -13.62 -22.55
CA GLN A 60 18.79 -12.70 -23.05
C GLN A 60 17.98 -13.49 -24.09
N ALA A 61 16.97 -14.21 -23.62
CA ALA A 61 15.82 -14.51 -24.47
C ALA A 61 15.00 -13.23 -24.55
N SER A 62 14.94 -12.63 -25.73
CA SER A 62 14.03 -11.54 -26.06
C SER A 62 12.59 -12.04 -25.91
N ILE A 63 11.91 -11.65 -24.82
CA ILE A 63 10.46 -11.80 -24.69
C ILE A 63 9.79 -10.60 -25.39
N ASP A 64 10.04 -10.46 -26.69
CA ASP A 64 9.33 -9.50 -27.56
C ASP A 64 9.05 -10.08 -28.95
N ASP A 65 9.17 -11.39 -29.14
CA ASP A 65 8.63 -12.06 -30.33
C ASP A 65 7.29 -12.70 -30.00
N VAL A 66 6.25 -11.86 -29.97
CA VAL A 66 4.88 -12.33 -30.17
C VAL A 66 4.81 -12.86 -31.60
N HIS A 67 5.02 -14.17 -31.76
CA HIS A 67 4.76 -14.90 -33.01
C HIS A 67 3.24 -14.96 -33.26
N LEU A 68 2.64 -13.84 -33.64
CA LEU A 68 1.41 -13.84 -34.42
C LEU A 68 1.82 -14.12 -35.86
N ALA A 69 1.90 -15.40 -36.23
CA ALA A 69 1.84 -15.73 -37.64
C ALA A 69 0.54 -15.09 -38.18
N PRO A 70 0.61 -14.18 -39.17
CA PRO A 70 -0.59 -13.69 -39.81
C PRO A 70 -1.36 -14.92 -40.27
N ARG A 71 -2.66 -14.96 -39.97
CA ARG A 71 -3.53 -15.99 -40.54
C ARG A 71 -3.25 -16.03 -42.03
N VAL A 72 -2.70 -17.15 -42.49
CA VAL A 72 -2.49 -17.43 -43.92
C VAL A 72 -3.81 -17.10 -44.60
N GLU A 73 -3.82 -16.03 -45.40
CA GLU A 73 -4.93 -15.82 -46.31
C GLU A 73 -5.00 -17.08 -47.18
N PRO A 74 -6.18 -17.71 -47.31
CA PRO A 74 -6.30 -18.86 -48.18
C PRO A 74 -5.80 -18.43 -49.56
N SER A 75 -4.86 -19.20 -50.10
CA SER A 75 -4.30 -18.94 -51.41
C SER A 75 -5.46 -18.78 -52.39
N LYS A 76 -5.37 -17.76 -53.25
CA LYS A 76 -6.14 -17.75 -54.51
C LYS A 76 -5.65 -18.93 -55.34
N GLY A 77 -6.11 -20.12 -55.00
CA GLY A 77 -6.05 -21.29 -55.82
C GLY A 77 -6.96 -21.05 -57.02
N GLY A 78 -6.35 -20.89 -58.19
CA GLY A 78 -7.04 -21.08 -59.45
C GLY A 78 -7.50 -22.54 -59.52
N GLY A 79 -8.74 -22.78 -59.11
CA GLY A 79 -9.45 -24.02 -59.31
C GLY A 79 -10.80 -23.67 -59.93
N THR A 80 -11.02 -24.11 -61.17
CA THR A 80 -12.33 -24.10 -61.81
C THR A 80 -13.22 -25.11 -61.09
N GLU A 81 -13.84 -24.70 -59.98
CA GLU A 81 -14.98 -25.41 -59.42
C GLU A 81 -16.24 -24.57 -59.65
N ASN A 82 -17.18 -25.15 -60.39
CA ASN A 82 -18.56 -24.68 -60.48
C ASN A 82 -19.20 -24.80 -59.09
N VAL A 83 -18.97 -23.81 -58.23
CA VAL A 83 -19.79 -23.59 -57.05
C VAL A 83 -21.02 -22.80 -57.46
N ASP A 84 -22.14 -23.51 -57.48
CA ASP A 84 -23.48 -23.00 -57.76
C ASP A 84 -23.73 -21.68 -56.99
N ALA A 85 -24.17 -20.65 -57.70
CA ALA A 85 -24.40 -19.31 -57.17
C ALA A 85 -25.50 -19.27 -56.08
N SER A 86 -26.20 -20.38 -55.86
CA SER A 86 -27.22 -20.56 -54.82
C SER A 86 -26.66 -20.62 -53.38
N LEU A 87 -25.35 -20.81 -53.18
CA LEU A 87 -24.76 -20.94 -51.82
C LEU A 87 -24.22 -19.63 -51.21
N LYS A 88 -24.48 -18.46 -51.83
CA LYS A 88 -24.16 -17.15 -51.24
C LYS A 88 -25.24 -16.71 -50.25
N THR A 89 -25.38 -17.44 -49.16
CA THR A 89 -26.16 -16.95 -48.01
C THR A 89 -25.37 -15.80 -47.36
N HIS A 90 -25.70 -14.57 -47.73
CA HIS A 90 -25.30 -13.36 -47.02
C HIS A 90 -26.04 -13.29 -45.67
N THR A 91 -25.81 -14.26 -44.78
CA THR A 91 -26.34 -14.21 -43.43
C THR A 91 -25.47 -13.23 -42.64
N LYS A 92 -25.93 -11.98 -42.52
CA LYS A 92 -25.32 -11.01 -41.62
C LYS A 92 -25.29 -11.62 -40.22
N PRO A 93 -24.13 -11.65 -39.52
CA PRO A 93 -24.08 -12.19 -38.16
C PRO A 93 -25.03 -11.36 -37.28
N VAL A 94 -25.96 -12.05 -36.64
CA VAL A 94 -26.90 -11.44 -35.70
C VAL A 94 -26.09 -10.96 -34.51
N LYS A 95 -26.04 -9.63 -34.33
CA LYS A 95 -25.50 -8.99 -33.13
C LYS A 95 -26.67 -8.73 -32.20
N VAL A 96 -26.73 -9.45 -31.09
CA VAL A 96 -27.69 -9.20 -30.02
C VAL A 96 -26.97 -8.38 -28.95
N ASP A 97 -27.55 -7.24 -28.60
CA ASP A 97 -27.08 -6.44 -27.47
C ASP A 97 -27.73 -6.99 -26.20
N VAL A 98 -26.93 -7.39 -25.22
CA VAL A 98 -27.39 -8.04 -23.99
C VAL A 98 -26.89 -7.23 -22.82
N ASN A 99 -27.81 -6.73 -21.99
CA ASN A 99 -27.46 -5.97 -20.80
C ASN A 99 -27.07 -6.94 -19.67
N LEU A 100 -25.77 -7.05 -19.38
CA LEU A 100 -25.26 -7.84 -18.27
C LEU A 100 -25.25 -6.99 -17.00
N VAL A 101 -25.93 -7.46 -15.95
CA VAL A 101 -26.00 -6.78 -14.65
C VAL A 101 -25.19 -7.56 -13.62
N LEU A 102 -24.35 -6.86 -12.86
CA LEU A 102 -23.59 -7.42 -11.74
C LEU A 102 -24.44 -7.40 -10.47
N VAL A 103 -24.60 -8.56 -9.84
CA VAL A 103 -25.36 -8.72 -8.59
C VAL A 103 -24.39 -9.16 -7.48
N PRO A 104 -23.89 -8.24 -6.64
CA PRO A 104 -23.07 -8.60 -5.50
C PRO A 104 -23.93 -9.25 -4.42
N VAL A 105 -23.52 -10.42 -3.94
CA VAL A 105 -24.20 -11.17 -2.88
C VAL A 105 -23.23 -11.47 -1.75
N THR A 106 -23.72 -11.34 -0.51
CA THR A 106 -22.99 -11.70 0.71
C THR A 106 -23.83 -12.71 1.47
N ILE A 107 -23.26 -13.88 1.74
CA ILE A 107 -23.96 -14.95 2.45
C ILE A 107 -23.37 -15.10 3.85
N THR A 108 -24.25 -15.02 4.84
CA THR A 108 -23.93 -15.18 6.24
C THR A 108 -24.75 -16.30 6.86
N ASP A 109 -24.19 -16.94 7.88
CA ASP A 109 -24.92 -17.88 8.73
C ASP A 109 -25.75 -17.12 9.80
N PRO A 110 -26.60 -17.81 10.58
CA PRO A 110 -27.35 -17.18 11.67
C PRO A 110 -26.49 -16.55 12.78
N MET A 111 -25.19 -16.88 12.84
CA MET A 111 -24.21 -16.28 13.75
C MET A 111 -23.44 -15.11 13.10
N ASN A 112 -23.88 -14.64 11.93
CA ASN A 112 -23.30 -13.56 11.16
C ASN A 112 -21.87 -13.81 10.65
N ARG A 113 -21.49 -15.09 10.48
CA ARG A 113 -20.20 -15.49 9.89
C ARG A 113 -20.36 -15.65 8.38
N LEU A 114 -19.35 -15.22 7.62
CA LEU A 114 -19.31 -15.37 6.18
C LEU A 114 -19.24 -16.85 5.80
N VAL A 115 -20.14 -17.27 4.91
CA VAL A 115 -20.11 -18.62 4.33
C VAL A 115 -19.29 -18.55 3.04
N THR A 116 -18.19 -19.30 3.01
CA THR A 116 -17.29 -19.42 1.85
C THR A 116 -17.47 -20.77 1.16
N GLY A 117 -17.00 -20.88 -0.09
CA GLY A 117 -17.03 -22.14 -0.85
C GLY A 117 -18.40 -22.51 -1.42
N LEU A 118 -19.22 -21.51 -1.76
CA LEU A 118 -20.45 -21.72 -2.51
C LEU A 118 -20.14 -21.62 -4.01
N ASP A 119 -20.65 -22.58 -4.76
CA ASP A 119 -20.50 -22.63 -6.20
C ASP A 119 -21.73 -22.04 -6.90
N LYS A 120 -21.61 -21.80 -8.21
CA LYS A 120 -22.66 -21.21 -9.05
C LYS A 120 -23.99 -21.96 -8.94
N GLU A 121 -23.94 -23.28 -8.74
CA GLU A 121 -25.08 -24.18 -8.65
C GLU A 121 -25.91 -23.97 -7.38
N ASN A 122 -25.34 -23.31 -6.36
CA ASN A 122 -26.06 -22.96 -5.13
C ASN A 122 -26.93 -21.72 -5.27
N PHE A 123 -26.90 -21.03 -6.42
CA PHE A 123 -27.64 -19.80 -6.66
C PHE A 123 -28.69 -19.96 -7.75
N THR A 124 -29.85 -19.35 -7.54
CA THR A 124 -30.87 -19.20 -8.57
C THR A 124 -31.34 -17.75 -8.56
N VAL A 125 -31.19 -17.08 -9.71
CA VAL A 125 -31.56 -15.67 -9.86
C VAL A 125 -32.90 -15.59 -10.57
N TYR A 126 -33.80 -14.77 -10.04
CA TYR A 126 -35.09 -14.50 -10.65
C TYR A 126 -35.25 -13.00 -10.88
N GLU A 127 -35.71 -12.62 -12.07
CA GLU A 127 -36.12 -11.26 -12.38
C GLU A 127 -37.62 -11.29 -12.69
N ASN A 128 -38.43 -10.53 -11.95
CA ASN A 128 -39.89 -10.52 -12.12
C ASN A 128 -40.56 -11.91 -12.09
N LYS A 129 -39.99 -12.84 -11.31
CA LYS A 129 -40.38 -14.28 -11.19
C LYS A 129 -39.97 -15.17 -12.37
N GLU A 130 -39.26 -14.65 -13.35
CA GLU A 130 -38.65 -15.44 -14.42
C GLU A 130 -37.21 -15.81 -14.06
N PRO A 131 -36.80 -17.08 -14.20
CA PRO A 131 -35.43 -17.51 -13.89
C PRO A 131 -34.45 -16.92 -14.91
N GLN A 132 -33.37 -16.33 -14.41
CA GLN A 132 -32.30 -15.75 -15.21
C GLN A 132 -31.05 -16.63 -15.17
N GLU A 133 -30.43 -16.81 -16.33
CA GLU A 133 -29.19 -17.59 -16.44
C GLU A 133 -28.00 -16.78 -15.91
N VAL A 134 -27.29 -17.33 -14.93
CA VAL A 134 -26.04 -16.75 -14.44
C VAL A 134 -24.94 -17.01 -15.50
N ARG A 135 -24.53 -15.99 -16.24
CA ARG A 135 -23.48 -16.08 -17.27
C ARG A 135 -22.07 -16.17 -16.67
N THR A 136 -21.81 -15.36 -15.65
CA THR A 136 -20.51 -15.26 -14.97
C THR A 136 -20.73 -15.38 -13.47
N PHE A 137 -19.88 -16.17 -12.81
CA PHE A 137 -19.84 -16.31 -11.36
C PHE A 137 -18.39 -16.16 -10.91
N SER A 138 -18.15 -15.34 -9.90
CA SER A 138 -16.85 -15.20 -9.26
C SER A 138 -17.05 -15.18 -7.76
N SER A 139 -16.29 -16.02 -7.06
CA SER A 139 -16.23 -16.09 -5.61
C SER A 139 -14.97 -15.39 -5.04
N GLU A 140 -14.18 -14.76 -5.92
CA GLU A 140 -12.96 -14.06 -5.53
C GLU A 140 -13.29 -12.74 -4.84
N ASP A 141 -12.37 -12.29 -3.97
CA ASP A 141 -12.49 -10.99 -3.32
C ASP A 141 -12.26 -9.89 -4.35
N ALA A 142 -13.37 -9.38 -4.90
CA ALA A 142 -13.34 -8.32 -5.88
C ALA A 142 -12.85 -7.01 -5.24
N PRO A 143 -11.95 -6.27 -5.89
CA PRO A 143 -11.39 -5.05 -5.35
C PRO A 143 -12.47 -4.00 -5.09
N VAL A 144 -12.28 -3.25 -4.01
CA VAL A 144 -13.24 -2.29 -3.46
C VAL A 144 -12.61 -0.91 -3.40
N SER A 145 -13.41 0.11 -3.69
CA SER A 145 -13.07 1.49 -3.41
C SER A 145 -13.64 1.90 -2.06
N ILE A 146 -12.77 2.24 -1.11
CA ILE A 146 -13.17 2.55 0.26
C ILE A 146 -12.81 3.99 0.62
N GLY A 147 -13.79 4.76 1.06
CA GLY A 147 -13.58 6.11 1.57
C GLY A 147 -13.59 6.10 3.09
N VAL A 148 -12.51 6.53 3.72
CA VAL A 148 -12.46 6.67 5.18
C VAL A 148 -12.73 8.11 5.56
N ILE A 149 -13.76 8.33 6.38
CA ILE A 149 -14.10 9.62 6.97
C ILE A 149 -13.74 9.56 8.45
N PHE A 150 -12.75 10.36 8.84
CA PHE A 150 -12.13 10.31 10.15
C PHE A 150 -12.40 11.58 10.96
N ASP A 151 -13.03 11.42 12.11
CA ASP A 151 -13.38 12.51 13.01
C ASP A 151 -12.17 12.96 13.84
N MET A 152 -11.80 14.22 13.67
CA MET A 152 -10.73 14.92 14.37
C MET A 152 -11.27 16.02 15.30
N SER A 153 -12.54 15.96 15.68
CA SER A 153 -13.11 16.91 16.64
C SER A 153 -12.44 16.80 18.02
N GLY A 154 -12.62 17.83 18.85
CA GLY A 154 -12.02 17.84 20.19
C GLY A 154 -12.50 16.70 21.11
N SER A 155 -13.72 16.17 20.90
CA SER A 155 -14.28 15.04 21.66
C SER A 155 -13.52 13.74 21.42
N MET A 156 -12.94 13.58 20.23
CA MET A 156 -12.12 12.42 19.86
C MET A 156 -10.73 12.41 20.50
N SER A 157 -10.28 13.47 21.17
CA SER A 157 -8.94 13.58 21.76
C SER A 157 -8.50 12.38 22.61
N SER A 158 -9.39 11.81 23.42
CA SER A 158 -9.10 10.64 24.27
C SER A 158 -9.21 9.28 23.55
N LYS A 159 -9.80 9.27 22.35
CA LYS A 159 -10.10 8.06 21.56
C LYS A 159 -9.26 7.97 20.28
N ILE A 160 -8.60 9.06 19.89
CA ILE A 160 -7.96 9.24 18.59
C ILE A 160 -6.90 8.17 18.32
N GLU A 161 -6.09 7.81 19.32
CA GLU A 161 -5.04 6.80 19.13
C GLU A 161 -5.65 5.43 18.85
N ARG A 162 -6.70 5.04 19.59
CA ARG A 162 -7.43 3.79 19.32
C ARG A 162 -8.11 3.80 17.95
N ALA A 163 -8.69 4.94 17.56
CA ALA A 163 -9.33 5.11 16.27
C ALA A 163 -8.30 4.97 15.12
N ARG A 164 -7.11 5.55 15.27
CA ARG A 164 -6.00 5.40 14.30
C ARG A 164 -5.53 3.95 14.21
N GLU A 165 -5.32 3.29 15.35
CA GLU A 165 -4.92 1.89 15.38
C GLU A 165 -5.92 1.00 14.63
N ALA A 166 -7.23 1.20 14.86
CA ALA A 166 -8.29 0.47 14.17
C ALA A 166 -8.28 0.72 12.65
N VAL A 167 -8.04 1.96 12.22
CA VAL A 167 -7.91 2.28 10.78
C VAL A 167 -6.68 1.60 10.16
N ILE A 168 -5.55 1.61 10.86
CA ILE A 168 -4.32 0.97 10.39
C ILE A 168 -4.52 -0.55 10.30
N GLU A 169 -5.16 -1.16 11.28
CA GLU A 169 -5.47 -2.60 11.27
C GLU A 169 -6.45 -2.96 10.14
N PHE A 170 -7.46 -2.11 9.90
CA PHE A 170 -8.37 -2.25 8.78
C PHE A 170 -7.62 -2.27 7.44
N PHE A 171 -6.73 -1.30 7.19
CA PHE A 171 -5.95 -1.28 5.95
C PHE A 171 -4.97 -2.44 5.81
N LYS A 172 -4.43 -2.98 6.90
CA LYS A 172 -3.54 -4.16 6.88
C LYS A 172 -4.25 -5.46 6.51
N THR A 173 -5.55 -5.53 6.76
CA THR A 173 -6.39 -6.71 6.46
C THR A 173 -7.10 -6.60 5.12
N ALA A 174 -7.04 -5.43 4.48
CA ALA A 174 -7.67 -5.19 3.19
C ALA A 174 -6.90 -5.81 2.02
N ASN A 175 -7.55 -5.90 0.86
CA ASN A 175 -6.97 -6.51 -0.32
C ASN A 175 -5.91 -5.57 -0.93
N PRO A 176 -4.73 -6.05 -1.37
CA PRO A 176 -3.73 -5.21 -2.02
C PRO A 176 -4.19 -4.50 -3.31
N GLN A 177 -5.31 -4.94 -3.90
CA GLN A 177 -5.92 -4.32 -5.07
C GLN A 177 -6.97 -3.25 -4.73
N ASP A 178 -7.32 -3.10 -3.45
CA ASP A 178 -8.24 -2.07 -2.99
C ASP A 178 -7.63 -0.68 -3.12
N GLU A 179 -8.49 0.32 -3.27
CA GLU A 179 -8.09 1.71 -3.24
C GLU A 179 -8.82 2.44 -2.11
N PHE A 180 -8.11 3.38 -1.49
CA PHE A 180 -8.56 4.08 -0.31
C PHE A 180 -8.36 5.58 -0.47
N PHE A 181 -9.33 6.37 -0.03
CA PHE A 181 -9.11 7.80 0.21
C PHE A 181 -9.41 8.14 1.67
N LEU A 182 -8.82 9.23 2.16
CA LEU A 182 -9.00 9.68 3.54
C LEU A 182 -9.49 11.12 3.55
N ILE A 183 -10.66 11.32 4.14
CA ILE A 183 -11.18 12.63 4.52
C ILE A 183 -11.08 12.72 6.04
N ALA A 184 -10.49 13.79 6.54
CA ALA A 184 -10.57 14.12 7.94
C ALA A 184 -11.46 15.34 8.14
N PHE A 185 -12.18 15.38 9.25
CA PHE A 185 -13.08 16.49 9.51
C PHE A 185 -13.06 16.91 10.98
N ALA A 186 -13.23 18.21 11.17
CA ALA A 186 -13.57 18.81 12.46
C ALA A 186 -14.57 19.93 12.21
N ASP A 187 -14.14 21.19 12.22
CA ASP A 187 -14.99 22.33 11.84
C ASP A 187 -15.36 22.31 10.34
N LYS A 188 -14.49 21.73 9.50
CA LYS A 188 -14.71 21.54 8.06
C LYS A 188 -14.10 20.20 7.64
N PRO A 189 -14.65 19.56 6.60
CA PRO A 189 -14.04 18.38 6.01
C PRO A 189 -12.89 18.77 5.08
N GLU A 190 -11.79 18.05 5.17
CA GLU A 190 -10.59 18.23 4.36
C GLU A 190 -10.15 16.87 3.80
N GLU A 191 -9.80 16.85 2.51
CA GLU A 191 -9.19 15.67 1.88
C GLU A 191 -7.73 15.59 2.33
N VAL A 192 -7.42 14.56 3.11
CA VAL A 192 -6.07 14.30 3.61
C VAL A 192 -5.29 13.45 2.61
N SER A 193 -5.97 12.51 1.95
CA SER A 193 -5.41 11.71 0.89
C SER A 193 -6.41 11.45 -0.21
N ASP A 194 -5.95 11.60 -1.45
CA ASP A 194 -6.63 11.09 -2.63
C ASP A 194 -6.55 9.54 -2.66
N PHE A 195 -7.25 8.94 -3.62
CA PHE A 195 -7.26 7.50 -3.87
C PHE A 195 -5.84 6.94 -3.98
N THR A 196 -5.49 6.03 -3.08
CA THR A 196 -4.20 5.35 -3.02
C THR A 196 -4.39 3.90 -2.58
N SER A 197 -3.51 3.02 -3.03
CA SER A 197 -3.40 1.65 -2.51
C SER A 197 -2.28 1.50 -1.47
N SER A 198 -1.49 2.56 -1.22
CA SER A 198 -0.45 2.53 -0.20
C SER A 198 -1.03 2.81 1.19
N VAL A 199 -0.91 1.82 2.07
CA VAL A 199 -1.30 1.91 3.47
C VAL A 199 -0.35 2.85 4.23
N GLU A 200 0.92 2.85 3.86
CA GLU A 200 1.97 3.66 4.47
C GLU A 200 1.70 5.16 4.28
N ASP A 201 1.24 5.55 3.09
CA ASP A 201 0.88 6.94 2.79
C ASP A 201 -0.24 7.43 3.72
N ILE A 202 -1.29 6.63 3.89
CA ILE A 202 -2.42 6.99 4.75
C ILE A 202 -2.01 6.99 6.22
N GLN A 203 -1.22 6.01 6.65
CA GLN A 203 -0.71 5.93 8.01
C GLN A 203 0.12 7.15 8.37
N SER A 204 1.04 7.55 7.49
CA SER A 204 1.90 8.72 7.73
C SER A 204 1.08 9.98 7.92
N LYS A 205 0.02 10.17 7.11
CA LYS A 205 -0.86 11.32 7.19
C LYS A 205 -1.73 11.33 8.45
N LEU A 206 -2.22 10.18 8.90
CA LEU A 206 -3.01 10.05 10.12
C LEU A 206 -2.21 10.41 11.38
N VAL A 207 -0.90 10.16 11.43
CA VAL A 207 -0.07 10.48 12.61
C VAL A 207 0.01 11.99 12.87
N TYR A 208 -0.01 12.82 11.82
CA TYR A 208 0.13 14.29 11.96
C TYR A 208 -1.18 15.02 12.25
N THR A 209 -2.30 14.31 12.29
CA THR A 209 -3.62 14.90 12.53
C THR A 209 -3.83 15.26 14.00
N VAL A 210 -4.11 16.52 14.35
CA VAL A 210 -4.36 16.88 15.77
C VAL A 210 -5.86 17.08 16.01
N PRO A 211 -6.47 16.40 17.00
CA PRO A 211 -7.89 16.57 17.30
C PRO A 211 -8.18 17.98 17.84
N LYS A 212 -9.02 18.74 17.15
CA LYS A 212 -9.42 20.09 17.55
C LYS A 212 -10.69 20.54 16.82
N GLY A 213 -11.50 21.36 17.47
CA GLY A 213 -12.63 22.02 16.84
C GLY A 213 -13.95 21.29 17.07
N ARG A 214 -14.95 21.65 16.26
CA ARG A 214 -16.30 21.09 16.25
C ARG A 214 -16.40 19.87 15.32
N THR A 215 -17.63 19.45 15.01
CA THR A 215 -17.97 18.22 14.29
C THR A 215 -18.94 18.56 13.15
N ALA A 216 -18.41 18.65 11.92
CA ALA A 216 -19.16 18.85 10.67
C ALA A 216 -19.31 17.51 9.92
N LEU A 217 -20.09 16.60 10.50
CA LEU A 217 -20.19 15.21 10.03
C LEU A 217 -20.94 15.12 8.69
N LEU A 218 -22.04 15.87 8.54
CA LEU A 218 -22.85 15.82 7.32
C LEU A 218 -22.08 16.39 6.13
N ASP A 219 -21.36 17.49 6.33
CA ASP A 219 -20.47 18.08 5.32
C ASP A 219 -19.40 17.05 4.89
N ALA A 220 -18.84 16.29 5.83
CA ALA A 220 -17.85 15.25 5.56
C ALA A 220 -18.42 14.07 4.76
N ILE A 221 -19.63 13.62 5.10
CA ILE A 221 -20.34 12.58 4.35
C ILE A 221 -20.64 13.05 2.93
N TYR A 222 -21.13 14.28 2.77
CA TYR A 222 -21.39 14.85 1.45
C TYR A 222 -20.14 14.89 0.58
N LEU A 223 -19.01 15.36 1.14
CA LEU A 223 -17.73 15.37 0.44
C LEU A 223 -17.28 13.95 0.09
N GLY A 224 -17.42 12.99 1.02
CA GLY A 224 -17.06 11.59 0.82
C GLY A 224 -17.88 10.93 -0.29
N VAL A 225 -19.20 11.14 -0.32
CA VAL A 225 -20.07 10.63 -1.39
C VAL A 225 -19.70 11.28 -2.73
N SER A 226 -19.47 12.60 -2.75
CA SER A 226 -19.04 13.30 -3.96
C SER A 226 -17.71 12.76 -4.50
N LYS A 227 -16.75 12.46 -3.62
CA LYS A 227 -15.45 11.87 -4.00
C LYS A 227 -15.60 10.43 -4.48
N MET A 228 -16.50 9.66 -3.85
CA MET A 228 -16.80 8.26 -4.20
C MET A 228 -17.34 8.08 -5.62
N HIS A 229 -17.88 9.14 -6.25
CA HIS A 229 -18.21 9.10 -7.68
C HIS A 229 -16.99 8.93 -8.59
N GLN A 230 -15.80 9.36 -8.15
CA GLN A 230 -14.54 9.27 -8.90
C GLN A 230 -13.83 7.92 -8.70
N ALA A 231 -14.37 7.06 -7.82
CA ALA A 231 -13.82 5.74 -7.53
C ALA A 231 -13.78 4.82 -8.76
N LYS A 232 -12.70 4.04 -8.85
CA LYS A 232 -12.39 3.11 -9.95
C LYS A 232 -13.26 1.85 -9.92
N PHE A 233 -13.52 1.28 -8.75
CA PHE A 233 -14.23 0.02 -8.62
C PHE A 233 -15.74 0.22 -8.46
N GLN A 234 -16.50 -0.80 -8.88
CA GLN A 234 -17.97 -0.78 -8.76
C GLN A 234 -18.43 -1.01 -7.32
N LYS A 235 -17.70 -1.83 -6.57
CA LYS A 235 -17.95 -2.05 -5.15
C LYS A 235 -17.36 -0.87 -4.38
N LYS A 236 -18.23 -0.09 -3.74
CA LYS A 236 -17.90 1.17 -3.09
C LYS A 236 -18.40 1.13 -1.65
N ALA A 237 -17.57 1.57 -0.71
CA ALA A 237 -17.93 1.64 0.71
C ALA A 237 -17.39 2.92 1.36
N LEU A 238 -18.16 3.48 2.28
CA LEU A 238 -17.76 4.65 3.07
C LEU A 238 -17.69 4.24 4.54
N LEU A 239 -16.47 4.25 5.10
CA LEU A 239 -16.20 3.94 6.50
C LEU A 239 -16.14 5.25 7.29
N ILE A 240 -17.07 5.43 8.22
CA ILE A 240 -17.15 6.63 9.05
C ILE A 240 -16.72 6.28 10.47
N ILE A 241 -15.74 7.01 10.98
CA ILE A 241 -15.22 6.86 12.34
C ILE A 241 -15.41 8.18 13.06
N SER A 242 -16.39 8.20 13.97
CA SER A 242 -16.78 9.37 14.75
C SER A 242 -17.31 8.92 16.11
N ASP A 243 -17.19 9.78 17.12
CA ASP A 243 -17.90 9.57 18.38
C ASP A 243 -19.32 10.16 18.42
N GLY A 244 -19.78 10.69 17.27
CA GLY A 244 -21.16 11.08 17.01
C GLY A 244 -21.48 12.54 17.33
N GLY A 245 -22.65 12.99 16.86
CA GLY A 245 -23.17 14.33 17.10
C GLY A 245 -22.65 15.37 16.10
N ASP A 246 -23.50 15.73 15.14
CA ASP A 246 -23.25 16.90 14.29
C ASP A 246 -23.55 18.20 15.05
N ASN A 247 -22.66 19.19 14.95
CA ASN A 247 -22.84 20.47 15.65
C ASN A 247 -22.33 21.69 14.86
N HIS A 248 -21.83 21.50 13.64
CA HIS A 248 -21.29 22.60 12.82
C HIS A 248 -21.47 22.44 11.31
N SER A 249 -22.23 21.45 10.83
CA SER A 249 -22.48 21.33 9.39
C SER A 249 -23.23 22.55 8.86
N ARG A 250 -22.88 22.97 7.63
CA ARG A 250 -23.47 24.16 6.99
C ARG A 250 -24.24 23.84 5.71
N TYR A 251 -24.22 22.59 5.29
CA TYR A 251 -24.88 22.07 4.09
C TYR A 251 -26.04 21.14 4.42
#